data_AF-A0A9Q0YTG2-F1
#
_entry.id   AF-A0A9Q0YTG2-F1
#
_cell.length_a   1.000
_cell.length_b   1.000
_cell.length_c   1.000
_cell.angle_alpha   90.00
_cell.angle_beta   90.00
_cell.angle_gamma   90.00
#
_symmetry.space_group_name_H-M   'P 1'
#
loop_
_entity.id
_entity.type
_entity.pdbx_description
1 polymer ?
#
loop_
_entity_poly.entity_id
_entity_poly.type
_entity_poly.pdbx_seq_one_letter_code
_entity_poly.pdbx_strand_id
1 'polypeptide(L)'
;MQSVFIVLLLDFSVQETIERYQMHVKESNTNKQANGQNMEQLKDEAAGMIKTIEILEVSKRKLLGECLGSCTIEDLQQIEQQLERSVSTIRARKTQVYKEQIEHLKQKEKLLTAENAKLSEKSGGQPWQVAREQRENLPSEEQRESSSISDVETELFIGLPETRTKRLPIRN
;
A
#
# COMPACT_ATOMS: atom_id res chain seq x y z
N MET A 1 80.07 22.70 -31.03
CA MET A 1 78.82 23.43 -30.73
C MET A 1 77.56 22.62 -31.06
N GLN A 2 77.38 22.08 -32.28
CA GLN A 2 76.16 21.32 -32.64
C GLN A 2 75.90 20.05 -31.80
N SER A 3 76.93 19.27 -31.45
CA SER A 3 76.78 18.04 -30.66
C SER A 3 76.29 18.29 -29.22
N VAL A 4 76.73 19.38 -28.57
CA VAL A 4 76.28 19.74 -27.21
C VAL A 4 74.81 20.18 -27.20
N PHE A 5 74.36 20.86 -28.26
CA PHE A 5 72.96 21.28 -28.39
C PHE A 5 71.99 20.10 -28.57
N ILE A 6 72.40 19.07 -29.32
CA ILE A 6 71.59 17.85 -29.51
C ILE A 6 71.45 17.06 -28.19
N VAL A 7 72.53 16.93 -27.41
CA VAL A 7 72.48 16.23 -26.12
C VAL A 7 71.55 16.96 -25.13
N LEU A 8 71.64 18.28 -25.04
CA LEU A 8 70.75 19.09 -24.18
C LEU A 8 69.27 18.99 -24.59
N LEU A 9 68.98 18.95 -25.90
CA LEU A 9 67.62 18.74 -26.40
C LEU A 9 67.07 17.34 -26.07
N LEU A 10 67.93 16.32 -26.14
CA LEU A 10 67.55 14.96 -25.78
C LEU A 10 67.31 14.83 -24.28
N ASP A 11 68.18 15.41 -23.45
CA ASP A 11 68.01 15.41 -21.99
C ASP A 11 66.71 16.12 -21.57
N PHE A 12 66.38 17.25 -22.20
CA PHE A 12 65.12 17.96 -21.96
C PHE A 12 63.89 17.12 -22.37
N SER A 13 63.92 16.49 -23.54
CA SER A 13 62.83 15.64 -24.05
C SER A 13 62.61 14.38 -23.20
N VAL A 14 63.69 13.76 -22.74
CA VAL A 14 63.63 12.59 -21.84
C VAL A 14 63.06 13.00 -20.48
N GLN A 15 63.49 14.14 -19.93
CA GLN A 15 62.97 14.66 -18.68
C GLN A 15 61.45 14.96 -18.77
N GLU A 16 61.00 15.63 -19.82
CA GLU A 16 59.58 15.92 -20.06
C GLU A 16 58.75 14.63 -20.23
N THR A 17 59.34 13.61 -20.84
CA THR A 17 58.70 12.29 -20.97
C THR A 17 58.59 11.60 -19.62
N ILE A 18 59.64 11.59 -18.79
CA ILE A 18 59.62 11.03 -17.44
C ILE A 18 58.58 11.74 -16.56
N GLU A 19 58.52 13.07 -16.61
CA GLU A 19 57.54 13.85 -15.85
C GLU A 19 56.09 13.52 -16.24
N ARG A 20 55.81 13.39 -17.54
CA ARG A 20 54.49 12.95 -18.02
C ARG A 20 54.13 11.54 -17.52
N TYR A 21 55.08 10.61 -17.50
CA TYR A 21 54.85 9.28 -16.92
C TYR A 21 54.56 9.34 -15.41
N GLN A 22 55.32 10.15 -14.66
CA GLN A 22 55.10 10.30 -13.22
C GLN A 22 53.75 10.94 -12.90
N MET A 23 53.30 11.92 -13.69
CA MET A 23 51.97 12.51 -13.55
C MET A 23 50.88 11.48 -13.80
N HIS A 24 50.96 10.71 -14.89
CA HIS A 24 49.97 9.66 -15.19
C HIS A 24 49.89 8.57 -14.11
N VAL A 25 51.03 8.17 -13.53
CA VAL A 25 51.05 7.19 -12.43
C VAL A 25 50.39 7.77 -11.17
N LYS A 26 50.70 9.02 -10.82
CA LYS A 26 50.06 9.72 -9.68
C LYS A 26 48.55 9.85 -9.88
N GLU A 27 48.12 10.28 -11.05
CA GLU A 27 46.71 10.45 -11.41
C GLU A 27 45.93 9.11 -11.43
N SER A 28 46.56 8.03 -11.92
CA SER A 28 45.97 6.69 -11.85
C SER A 28 45.78 6.21 -10.41
N ASN A 29 46.76 6.48 -9.54
CA ASN A 29 46.67 6.10 -8.13
C ASN A 29 45.63 6.92 -7.37
N THR A 30 45.53 8.23 -7.61
CA THR A 30 44.49 9.07 -7.01
C THR A 30 43.10 8.65 -7.48
N ASN A 31 42.93 8.31 -8.76
CA ASN A 31 41.64 7.82 -9.28
C ASN A 31 41.26 6.45 -8.69
N LYS A 32 42.21 5.52 -8.55
CA LYS A 32 41.97 4.24 -7.87
C LYS A 32 41.60 4.43 -6.40
N GLN A 33 42.25 5.35 -5.70
CA GLN A 33 41.92 5.69 -4.32
C GLN A 33 40.53 6.33 -4.22
N ALA A 34 40.19 7.29 -5.08
CA ALA A 34 38.88 7.93 -5.12
C ALA A 34 37.76 6.91 -5.43
N ASN A 35 37.98 6.00 -6.38
CA ASN A 35 37.04 4.93 -6.72
C ASN A 35 36.90 3.91 -5.59
N GLY A 36 38.00 3.56 -4.91
CA GLY A 36 37.98 2.70 -3.73
C GLY A 36 37.23 3.34 -2.56
N GLN A 37 37.42 4.64 -2.33
CA GLN A 37 36.67 5.41 -1.34
C GLN A 37 35.17 5.48 -1.67
N ASN A 38 34.82 5.69 -2.95
CA ASN A 38 33.42 5.68 -3.39
C ASN A 38 32.76 4.31 -3.20
N MET A 39 33.46 3.23 -3.54
CA MET A 39 33.00 1.87 -3.30
C MET A 39 32.81 1.57 -1.80
N GLU A 40 33.71 2.06 -0.94
CA GLU A 40 33.58 1.88 0.51
C GLU A 40 32.38 2.67 1.06
N GLN A 41 32.18 3.91 0.60
CA GLN A 41 30.99 4.71 0.93
C GLN A 41 29.69 4.00 0.52
N LEU A 42 29.63 3.42 -0.68
CA LEU A 42 28.48 2.63 -1.15
C LEU A 42 28.21 1.41 -0.27
N LYS A 43 29.26 0.73 0.20
CA LYS A 43 29.09 -0.40 1.13
C LYS A 43 28.57 0.06 2.48
N ASP A 44 29.08 1.17 3.01
CA ASP A 44 28.63 1.74 4.28
C ASP A 44 27.16 2.17 4.20
N GLU A 45 26.77 2.81 3.08
CA GLU A 45 25.39 3.17 2.81
C GLU A 45 24.48 1.94 2.73
N ALA A 46 24.90 0.91 1.99
CA ALA A 46 24.16 -0.35 1.89
C ALA A 46 24.01 -1.03 3.27
N ALA A 47 25.08 -1.05 4.09
CA ALA A 47 25.03 -1.56 5.45
C ALA A 47 24.08 -0.74 6.33
N GLY A 48 24.03 0.58 6.16
CA GLY A 48 23.08 1.46 6.82
C GLY A 48 21.63 1.16 6.43
N MET A 49 21.38 0.92 5.14
CA MET A 49 20.06 0.52 4.65
C MET A 49 19.61 -0.81 5.24
N ILE A 50 20.49 -1.82 5.27
CA ILE A 50 20.19 -3.14 5.84
C ILE A 50 19.78 -3.00 7.32
N LYS A 51 20.55 -2.25 8.12
CA LYS A 51 20.20 -2.00 9.53
C LYS A 51 18.85 -1.31 9.69
N THR A 52 18.55 -0.36 8.80
CA THR A 52 17.26 0.35 8.81
C THR A 52 16.11 -0.61 8.52
N ILE A 53 16.28 -1.50 7.53
CA ILE A 53 15.30 -2.54 7.20
C ILE A 53 15.08 -3.47 8.39
N GLU A 54 16.14 -3.93 9.05
CA GLU A 54 16.04 -4.81 10.22
C GLU A 54 15.24 -4.16 11.37
N ILE A 55 15.53 -2.89 11.67
CA ILE A 55 14.79 -2.12 12.70
C ILE A 55 13.32 -1.98 12.32
N LEU A 56 13.01 -1.69 11.05
CA LEU A 56 11.64 -1.57 10.56
C LEU A 56 10.88 -2.90 10.64
N GLU A 57 11.52 -4.02 10.28
CA GLU A 57 10.91 -5.35 10.38
C GLU A 57 10.65 -5.76 11.84
N VAL A 58 11.56 -5.44 12.76
CA VAL A 58 11.33 -5.64 14.20
C VAL A 58 10.14 -4.80 14.68
N SER A 59 10.09 -3.53 14.29
CA SER A 59 8.98 -2.63 14.64
C SER A 59 7.65 -3.13 14.09
N LYS A 60 7.62 -3.57 12.83
CA LYS A 60 6.44 -4.17 12.18
C LYS A 60 5.94 -5.37 12.95
N ARG A 61 6.81 -6.32 13.29
CA ARG A 61 6.46 -7.52 14.06
C ARG A 61 5.86 -7.16 15.41
N LYS A 62 6.47 -6.21 16.14
CA LYS A 62 5.93 -5.70 17.41
C LYS A 62 4.52 -5.11 17.23
N LEU A 63 4.30 -4.29 16.20
CA LEU A 63 2.97 -3.73 15.90
C LEU A 63 1.93 -4.79 15.50
N LEU A 64 2.37 -5.93 14.96
CA LEU A 64 1.53 -7.10 14.67
C LEU A 64 1.28 -7.98 15.91
N GLY A 65 1.85 -7.63 17.06
CA GLY A 65 1.73 -8.40 18.29
C GLY A 65 2.69 -9.59 18.40
N GLU A 66 3.70 -9.66 17.52
CA GLU A 66 4.69 -10.73 17.49
C GLU A 66 5.91 -10.38 18.34
N CYS A 67 6.58 -11.41 18.90
CA CYS A 67 7.85 -11.28 19.64
C CYS A 67 7.84 -10.25 20.79
N LEU A 68 6.69 -10.06 21.45
CA LEU A 68 6.54 -9.08 22.53
C LEU A 68 7.20 -9.49 23.86
N GLY A 69 7.62 -10.74 24.01
CA GLY A 69 8.19 -11.25 25.26
C GLY A 69 9.48 -10.56 25.73
N SER A 70 10.15 -9.81 24.86
CA SER A 70 11.33 -9.00 25.19
C SER A 70 11.04 -7.50 25.32
N CYS A 71 9.78 -7.07 25.22
CA CYS A 71 9.39 -5.66 25.34
C CYS A 71 9.26 -5.26 26.80
N THR A 72 9.64 -4.03 27.13
CA THR A 72 9.35 -3.44 28.44
C THR A 72 7.89 -3.00 28.54
N ILE A 73 7.46 -2.63 29.74
CA ILE A 73 6.09 -2.12 29.94
C ILE A 73 5.88 -0.81 29.17
N GLU A 74 6.89 0.05 29.13
CA GLU A 74 6.88 1.32 28.39
C GLU A 74 6.77 1.08 26.89
N ASP A 75 7.54 0.13 26.34
CA ASP A 75 7.46 -0.27 24.93
C ASP A 75 6.04 -0.73 24.58
N LEU A 76 5.43 -1.56 25.42
CA LEU A 76 4.08 -2.09 25.21
C LEU A 76 3.02 -0.98 25.26
N GLN A 77 3.13 -0.06 26.22
CA GLN A 77 2.23 1.10 26.31
C GLN A 77 2.36 1.99 25.07
N GLN A 78 3.57 2.19 24.55
CA GLN A 78 3.76 2.98 23.33
C GLN A 78 3.12 2.31 22.11
N ILE A 79 3.28 0.99 21.98
CA ILE A 79 2.65 0.19 20.91
C ILE A 79 1.12 0.29 20.99
N GLU A 80 0.55 0.10 22.19
CA GLU A 80 -0.88 0.20 22.44
C GLU A 80 -1.43 1.56 22.03
N GLN A 81 -0.82 2.65 22.52
CA GLN A 81 -1.26 4.01 22.18
C GLN A 81 -1.14 4.30 20.68
N GLN A 82 -0.09 3.80 20.03
CA GLN A 82 0.07 3.98 18.59
C GLN A 82 -1.03 3.24 17.82
N LEU A 83 -1.33 2.00 18.20
CA LEU A 83 -2.40 1.20 17.60
C LEU A 83 -3.76 1.87 17.82
N GLU A 84 -4.08 2.28 19.04
CA GLU A 84 -5.34 2.95 19.37
C GLU A 84 -5.55 4.22 18.52
N ARG A 85 -4.53 5.10 18.46
CA ARG A 85 -4.56 6.32 17.64
C ARG A 85 -4.78 6.01 16.17
N SER A 86 -4.07 5.02 15.63
CA SER A 86 -4.18 4.62 14.22
C SER A 86 -5.57 4.07 13.88
N VAL A 87 -6.11 3.17 14.71
CA VAL A 87 -7.43 2.57 14.53
C VAL A 87 -8.52 3.62 14.62
N SER A 88 -8.43 4.54 15.59
CA SER A 88 -9.35 5.66 15.73
C SER A 88 -9.36 6.53 14.47
N THR A 89 -8.18 6.88 13.95
CA THR A 89 -8.03 7.68 12.73
C THR A 89 -8.61 6.97 11.50
N ILE A 90 -8.34 5.67 11.34
CA ILE A 90 -8.86 4.86 10.23
C ILE A 90 -10.39 4.81 10.28
N ARG A 91 -10.97 4.55 11.46
CA ARG A 91 -12.43 4.50 11.64
C ARG A 91 -13.07 5.86 11.32
N ALA A 92 -12.51 6.95 11.84
CA ALA A 92 -13.01 8.30 11.58
C ALA A 92 -13.02 8.61 10.07
N ARG A 93 -11.92 8.30 9.37
CA ARG A 93 -11.84 8.48 7.91
C ARG A 93 -12.85 7.61 7.16
N LYS A 94 -12.99 6.33 7.54
CA LYS A 94 -13.95 5.41 6.92
C LYS A 94 -15.38 5.91 7.10
N THR A 95 -15.73 6.37 8.30
CA THR A 95 -17.04 6.98 8.58
C THR A 95 -17.27 8.23 7.75
N GLN A 96 -16.26 9.10 7.60
CA GLN A 96 -16.38 10.30 6.78
C GLN A 96 -16.65 9.96 5.31
N VAL A 97 -15.84 9.06 4.73
CA VAL A 97 -16.02 8.62 3.33
C VAL A 97 -17.40 8.01 3.10
N TYR A 98 -17.89 7.17 4.01
CA TYR A 98 -19.23 6.60 3.86
C TYR A 98 -20.34 7.63 4.00
N LYS A 99 -20.21 8.62 4.89
CA LYS A 99 -21.17 9.71 4.98
C LYS A 99 -21.26 10.48 3.67
N GLU A 100 -20.13 10.80 3.06
CA GLU A 100 -20.06 11.46 1.76
C GLU A 100 -20.72 10.63 0.65
N GLN A 101 -20.44 9.32 0.60
CA GLN A 101 -21.06 8.41 -0.38
C GLN A 101 -22.57 8.28 -0.19
N ILE A 102 -23.05 8.17 1.05
CA ILE A 102 -24.48 8.10 1.37
C ILE A 102 -25.17 9.39 0.92
N GLU A 103 -24.60 10.55 1.22
CA GLU A 103 -25.18 11.83 0.84
C GLU A 103 -25.25 11.98 -0.70
N HIS A 104 -24.18 11.63 -1.40
CA HIS A 104 -24.16 11.63 -2.86
C HIS A 104 -25.24 10.71 -3.45
N LEU A 105 -25.41 9.49 -2.90
CA LEU A 105 -26.44 8.56 -3.34
C LEU A 105 -27.85 9.08 -3.08
N LYS A 106 -28.10 9.70 -1.91
CA LYS A 106 -29.39 10.34 -1.58
C LYS A 106 -29.72 11.48 -2.54
N GLN A 107 -28.74 12.28 -2.93
CA GLN A 107 -28.93 13.35 -3.92
C GLN A 107 -29.26 12.78 -5.30
N LYS A 108 -28.52 11.75 -5.74
CA LYS A 108 -28.79 11.04 -7.00
C LYS A 108 -30.18 10.42 -7.01
N GLU A 109 -30.59 9.78 -5.92
CA GLU A 109 -31.92 9.22 -5.76
C GLU A 109 -33.02 10.28 -5.92
N LYS A 110 -32.87 11.43 -5.26
CA LYS A 110 -33.82 12.56 -5.39
C LYS A 110 -33.94 13.03 -6.83
N LEU A 111 -32.82 13.20 -7.53
CA LEU A 111 -32.80 13.62 -8.94
C LEU A 111 -33.51 12.62 -9.85
N LEU A 112 -33.18 11.33 -9.72
CA LEU A 112 -33.79 10.27 -10.53
C LEU A 112 -35.28 10.11 -10.23
N THR A 113 -35.69 10.27 -8.97
CA THR A 113 -37.11 10.21 -8.59
C THR A 113 -37.90 11.35 -9.21
N ALA A 114 -37.34 12.57 -9.21
CA ALA A 114 -37.95 13.73 -9.86
C ALA A 114 -38.04 13.56 -11.38
N GLU A 115 -36.98 13.06 -12.02
CA GLU A 115 -36.97 12.79 -13.46
C GLU A 115 -37.99 11.71 -13.84
N ASN A 116 -38.03 10.59 -13.11
CA ASN A 116 -39.01 9.53 -13.33
C ASN A 116 -40.45 10.01 -13.17
N ALA A 117 -40.74 10.85 -12.18
CA ALA A 117 -42.06 11.45 -12.02
C ALA A 117 -42.46 12.26 -13.27
N LYS A 118 -41.56 13.12 -13.76
CA LYS A 118 -41.76 13.92 -14.97
C LYS A 118 -41.96 13.06 -16.23
N LEU A 119 -41.26 11.94 -16.34
CA LEU A 119 -41.42 10.99 -17.45
C LEU A 119 -42.75 10.24 -17.35
N SER A 120 -43.16 9.79 -16.16
CA SER A 120 -44.43 9.08 -15.96
C SER A 120 -45.64 9.95 -16.35
N GLU A 121 -45.63 11.24 -15.99
CA GLU A 121 -46.66 12.20 -16.37
C GLU A 121 -46.76 12.35 -17.90
N LYS A 122 -45.61 12.41 -18.59
CA LYS A 122 -45.56 12.48 -20.06
C LYS A 122 -45.97 11.19 -20.76
N SER A 123 -45.76 10.05 -20.12
CA SER A 123 -45.95 8.72 -20.72
C SER A 123 -47.34 8.12 -20.46
N GLY A 124 -48.18 8.77 -19.63
CA GLY A 124 -49.50 8.26 -19.25
C GLY A 124 -49.48 6.98 -18.39
N GLY A 125 -48.32 6.58 -17.86
CA GLY A 125 -48.15 5.38 -17.03
C GLY A 125 -48.21 5.69 -15.54
N GLN A 126 -48.77 4.77 -14.73
CA GLN A 126 -48.83 4.88 -13.27
C GLN A 126 -47.43 4.97 -12.62
N PRO A 127 -47.24 5.77 -11.55
CA PRO A 127 -45.95 5.90 -10.87
C PRO A 127 -45.48 4.57 -10.26
N TRP A 128 -44.26 4.14 -10.60
CA TRP A 128 -43.60 2.95 -10.03
C TRP A 128 -43.30 3.06 -8.51
N GLN A 129 -43.61 4.20 -7.88
CA GLN A 129 -43.38 4.50 -6.47
C GLN A 129 -44.09 3.52 -5.53
N VAL A 130 -45.27 3.01 -5.92
CA VAL A 130 -46.09 2.07 -5.12
C VAL A 130 -45.38 0.72 -4.86
N ALA A 131 -44.46 0.30 -5.73
CA ALA A 131 -43.74 -0.97 -5.57
C ALA A 131 -42.59 -0.90 -4.54
N ARG A 132 -42.13 0.30 -4.17
CA ARG A 132 -40.95 0.49 -3.32
C ARG A 132 -41.28 0.49 -1.83
N GLU A 133 -42.42 1.04 -1.44
CA GLU A 133 -42.89 1.12 -0.04
C GLU A 133 -43.13 -0.26 0.59
N GLN A 134 -43.37 -1.30 -0.22
CA GLN A 134 -43.53 -2.66 0.27
C GLN A 134 -42.21 -3.36 0.64
N ARG A 135 -41.05 -2.89 0.16
CA ARG A 135 -39.74 -3.49 0.50
C ARG A 135 -39.06 -2.89 1.73
N GLU A 136 -39.40 -1.67 2.12
CA GLU A 136 -38.80 -1.01 3.30
C GLU A 136 -39.49 -1.37 4.63
N ASN A 137 -40.57 -2.17 4.61
CA ASN A 137 -41.32 -2.59 5.79
C ASN A 137 -40.94 -3.98 6.36
N LEU A 138 -39.80 -4.58 5.98
CA LEU A 138 -39.31 -5.80 6.63
C LEU A 138 -38.56 -5.44 7.94
N PRO A 139 -38.97 -5.98 9.11
CA PRO A 139 -38.21 -5.82 10.34
C PRO A 139 -36.82 -6.45 10.18
N SER A 140 -35.78 -5.68 10.50
CA SER A 140 -34.43 -6.22 10.66
C SER A 140 -34.40 -7.04 11.96
N GLU A 141 -34.43 -8.37 11.86
CA GLU A 141 -34.11 -9.24 13.00
C GLU A 141 -32.61 -9.10 13.31
N GLU A 142 -32.29 -8.24 14.28
CA GLU A 142 -31.05 -8.34 15.04
C GLU A 142 -31.10 -9.61 15.89
N GLN A 143 -29.91 -10.21 16.09
CA GLN A 143 -29.59 -11.38 16.93
C GLN A 143 -29.61 -12.75 16.22
N ARG A 144 -28.44 -13.19 15.72
CA ARG A 144 -27.84 -14.50 16.08
C ARG A 144 -26.31 -14.45 16.03
N GLU A 145 -25.76 -14.45 17.24
CA GLU A 145 -24.58 -15.14 17.75
C GLU A 145 -23.43 -15.56 16.82
N SER A 146 -22.22 -15.30 17.34
CA SER A 146 -20.94 -15.85 16.92
C SER A 146 -20.95 -17.39 16.92
N SER A 147 -20.82 -18.00 15.74
CA SER A 147 -20.23 -19.34 15.61
C SER A 147 -19.71 -19.57 14.19
N SER A 148 -18.42 -19.85 14.06
CA SER A 148 -17.75 -20.55 12.94
C SER A 148 -18.22 -20.22 11.51
N ILE A 149 -17.47 -19.35 10.83
CA ILE A 149 -17.54 -19.21 9.36
C ILE A 149 -16.96 -20.50 8.76
N SER A 150 -17.82 -21.49 8.50
CA SER A 150 -17.53 -22.62 7.62
C SER A 150 -18.06 -22.31 6.22
N ASP A 151 -17.32 -22.75 5.21
CA ASP A 151 -17.53 -22.47 3.78
C ASP A 151 -18.99 -22.59 3.35
N VAL A 152 -19.55 -21.49 2.82
CA VAL A 152 -20.89 -21.47 2.21
C VAL A 152 -20.72 -21.75 0.72
N GLU A 153 -20.96 -22.99 0.34
CA GLU A 153 -21.09 -23.37 -1.07
C GLU A 153 -22.36 -22.71 -1.63
N THR A 154 -22.19 -21.66 -2.42
CA THR A 154 -23.32 -20.99 -3.07
C THR A 154 -23.65 -21.73 -4.36
N GLU A 155 -24.66 -22.59 -4.34
CA GLU A 155 -25.32 -23.04 -5.56
C GLU A 155 -26.02 -21.84 -6.22
N LEU A 156 -25.30 -21.15 -7.10
CA LEU A 156 -25.83 -20.05 -7.91
C LEU A 156 -26.71 -20.64 -9.03
N PHE A 157 -28.02 -20.69 -8.81
CA PHE A 157 -28.98 -21.03 -9.85
C PHE A 157 -29.48 -19.76 -10.55
N ILE A 158 -29.04 -19.55 -11.79
CA ILE A 158 -29.54 -18.47 -12.66
C ILE A 158 -30.70 -19.05 -13.48
N GLY A 159 -31.90 -19.06 -12.90
CA GLY A 159 -33.13 -19.53 -13.55
C GLY A 159 -34.39 -19.13 -12.77
N LEU A 160 -35.56 -19.29 -13.40
CA LEU A 160 -36.86 -18.97 -12.80
C LEU A 160 -37.08 -19.84 -11.54
N PRO A 161 -37.43 -19.28 -10.37
CA PRO A 161 -37.43 -20.03 -9.12
C PRO A 161 -38.49 -21.13 -9.08
N GLU A 162 -38.07 -22.38 -8.85
CA GLU A 162 -38.99 -23.49 -8.56
C GLU A 162 -39.55 -23.34 -7.13
N THR A 163 -40.87 -23.50 -7.01
CA THR A 163 -41.56 -23.52 -5.71
C THR A 163 -41.18 -24.80 -4.97
N ARG A 164 -40.24 -24.68 -4.02
CA ARG A 164 -39.84 -25.78 -3.12
C ARG A 164 -41.03 -26.25 -2.28
N THR A 165 -41.68 -27.32 -2.73
CA THR A 165 -42.53 -28.15 -1.87
C THR A 165 -41.62 -28.83 -0.86
N LYS A 166 -41.83 -28.54 0.42
CA LYS A 166 -41.06 -29.08 1.54
C LYS A 166 -41.19 -30.61 1.54
N ARG A 167 -40.17 -31.33 1.08
CA ARG A 167 -40.02 -32.76 1.38
C ARG A 167 -39.64 -32.89 2.86
N LEU A 168 -40.52 -33.51 3.64
CA LEU A 168 -40.23 -33.92 5.00
C LEU A 168 -39.19 -35.06 5.01
N PRO A 169 -38.31 -35.13 6.02
CA PRO A 169 -37.27 -36.15 6.07
C PRO A 169 -37.88 -37.53 6.38
N ILE A 170 -37.39 -38.54 5.65
CA ILE A 170 -37.62 -39.95 5.96
C ILE A 170 -36.86 -40.25 7.25
N ARG A 171 -37.58 -40.66 8.29
CA ARG A 171 -37.02 -41.23 9.51
C ARG A 171 -36.68 -42.70 9.23
N ASN A 172 -35.44 -43.09 9.52
CA ASN A 172 -34.94 -44.46 9.41
C ASN A 172 -35.83 -45.47 10.15
#